data_AF-A0A2U1WPP6-F1
#
_entry.id   AF-A0A2U1WPP6-F1
#
_cell.length_a   1.000
_cell.length_b   1.000
_cell.length_c   1.000
_cell.angle_alpha   90.00
_cell.angle_beta   90.00
_cell.angle_gamma   90.00
#
_symmetry.space_group_name_H-M   'P 1'
#
loop_
_entity.id
_entity.type
_entity.pdbx_description
1 polymer ?
#
loop_
_entity_poly.entity_id
_entity_poly.type
_entity_poly.pdbx_seq_one_letter_code
_entity_poly.pdbx_strand_id
1 'polypeptide(L)' 'MTMDLLDKLPGMTDDDLGNLISNAERLAQTGTPKQQHAAQTMLPAIHAEAVRRRDSRPAKRGTQGRRKATVSAQGV' A
#
# COMPACT_ATOMS: atom_id res chain seq x y z
N MET A 1 3.02 21.51 -12.68
CA MET A 1 3.62 20.17 -12.76
C MET A 1 2.94 19.28 -11.75
N THR A 2 2.00 18.44 -12.17
CA THR A 2 1.48 17.35 -11.32
C THR A 2 2.57 16.30 -11.24
N MET A 3 3.23 16.20 -10.09
CA MET A 3 4.18 15.13 -9.82
C MET A 3 3.41 13.81 -9.84
N ASP A 4 3.80 12.91 -10.74
CA ASP A 4 3.17 11.60 -10.83
C ASP A 4 3.46 10.82 -9.55
N LEU A 5 2.44 10.14 -9.01
CA LEU A 5 2.59 9.37 -7.77
C LEU A 5 3.64 8.26 -7.94
N LEU A 6 3.80 7.75 -9.16
CA LEU A 6 4.79 6.73 -9.49
C LEU A 6 6.23 7.24 -9.31
N ASP A 7 6.49 8.52 -9.54
CA ASP A 7 7.81 9.13 -9.37
C ASP A 7 8.25 9.17 -7.89
N LYS A 8 7.28 9.19 -6.97
CA LYS A 8 7.52 9.20 -5.53
C LYS A 8 7.70 7.81 -4.92
N LEU A 9 7.37 6.73 -5.64
CA LEU A 9 7.46 5.35 -5.14
C LEU A 9 8.86 4.99 -4.60
N PRO A 10 9.98 5.34 -5.26
CA PRO A 10 11.31 4.99 -4.75
C PRO A 10 11.64 5.67 -3.41
N GLY A 11 11.09 6.86 -3.15
CA GLY A 11 11.34 7.64 -1.93
C GLY A 11 10.37 7.36 -0.78
N MET A 12 9.31 6.57 -1.02
CA MET A 12 8.27 6.27 -0.05
C MET A 12 8.80 5.38 1.08
N THR A 13 8.29 5.47 2.31
CA THR A 13 8.64 4.48 3.36
C THR A 13 7.94 3.15 3.11
N ASP A 14 8.37 2.06 3.77
CA ASP A 14 7.69 0.76 3.63
C ASP A 14 6.24 0.80 4.15
N ASP A 15 5.99 1.53 5.24
CA ASP A 15 4.65 1.76 5.80
C ASP A 15 3.77 2.55 4.82
N ASP A 16 4.32 3.63 4.25
CA ASP A 16 3.60 4.44 3.25
C ASP A 16 3.30 3.64 1.98
N LEU A 17 4.22 2.79 1.54
CA LEU A 17 4.02 1.91 0.39
C LEU A 17 2.92 0.87 0.68
N GLY A 18 2.91 0.29 1.89
CA GLY A 18 1.84 -0.62 2.32
C GLY A 18 0.47 0.06 2.34
N ASN A 19 0.40 1.28 2.89
CA ASN A 19 -0.82 2.08 2.89
C ASN A 19 -1.28 2.42 1.46
N LEU A 20 -0.35 2.76 0.58
CA LEU A 20 -0.64 3.04 -0.82
C LEU A 20 -1.22 1.82 -1.55
N ILE A 21 -0.66 0.62 -1.32
CA ILE A 21 -1.20 -0.64 -1.87
C ILE A 21 -2.64 -0.85 -1.40
N SER A 22 -2.88 -0.84 -0.08
CA SER A 22 -4.22 -1.07 0.47
C SER A 22 -5.26 -0.06 -0.04
N ASN A 23 -4.86 1.20 -0.19
CA ASN A 23 -5.74 2.23 -0.74
C ASN A 23 -5.99 2.02 -2.24
N ALA A 24 -4.96 1.67 -3.02
CA ALA A 24 -5.10 1.38 -4.45
C ALA A 24 -6.00 0.15 -4.68
N GLU A 25 -5.83 -0.92 -3.92
CA GLU A 25 -6.67 -2.12 -3.99
C GLU A 25 -8.14 -1.81 -3.64
N ARG A 26 -8.37 -1.00 -2.60
CA ARG A 26 -9.72 -0.55 -2.25
C ARG A 26 -10.33 0.29 -3.37
N LEU A 27 -9.58 1.25 -3.92
CA LEU A 27 -10.06 2.10 -5.01
C LEU A 27 -10.33 1.31 -6.29
N ALA A 28 -9.57 0.26 -6.58
CA ALA A 28 -9.82 -0.65 -7.70
C ALA A 28 -11.14 -1.41 -7.56
N GLN A 29 -11.57 -1.70 -6.33
CA GLN A 29 -12.79 -2.48 -6.05
C GLN A 29 -14.02 -1.59 -5.82
N THR A 30 -13.88 -0.49 -5.09
CA THR A 30 -15.01 0.30 -4.58
C THR A 30 -14.99 1.77 -5.01
N GLY A 31 -13.96 2.20 -5.76
CA GLY A 31 -13.84 3.58 -6.23
C GLY A 31 -14.85 3.93 -7.32
N THR A 32 -14.90 5.20 -7.71
CA THR A 32 -15.57 5.63 -8.94
C THR A 32 -14.89 4.99 -10.17
N PRO A 33 -15.55 4.86 -11.33
CA PRO A 33 -14.94 4.25 -12.53
C PRO A 33 -13.58 4.86 -12.91
N LYS A 34 -13.43 6.17 -12.74
CA LYS A 34 -12.16 6.88 -12.96
C LYS A 34 -11.08 6.48 -11.95
N GLN A 35 -11.43 6.35 -10.68
CA GLN A 35 -10.51 5.91 -9.63
C GLN A 35 -10.13 4.43 -9.79
N GLN A 36 -11.09 3.59 -10.16
CA GLN A 36 -10.84 2.17 -10.42
C GLN A 36 -9.85 2.01 -11.57
N HIS A 37 -10.06 2.73 -12.68
CA HIS A 37 -9.15 2.68 -13.82
C HIS A 37 -7.75 3.19 -13.44
N ALA A 38 -7.66 4.31 -12.74
CA ALA A 38 -6.38 4.85 -12.28
C ALA A 38 -5.65 3.87 -11.34
N ALA A 39 -6.37 3.27 -10.39
CA ALA A 39 -5.81 2.29 -9.46
C ALA A 39 -5.34 1.02 -10.17
N GLN A 40 -6.12 0.48 -11.10
CA GLN A 40 -5.74 -0.69 -11.91
C GLN A 40 -4.48 -0.43 -12.74
N THR A 41 -4.31 0.78 -13.28
CA THR A 41 -3.11 1.17 -14.03
C THR A 41 -1.88 1.32 -13.12
N MET A 42 -2.06 1.79 -11.88
CA MET A 42 -0.94 2.04 -10.95
C MET A 42 -0.51 0.79 -10.14
N LEU A 43 -1.45 -0.11 -9.82
CA LEU A 43 -1.19 -1.30 -8.98
C LEU A 43 0.02 -2.13 -9.42
N PRO A 44 0.23 -2.43 -10.73
CA PRO A 44 1.40 -3.17 -11.18
C PRO A 44 2.74 -2.52 -10.79
N ALA A 45 2.85 -1.20 -10.92
CA ALA A 45 4.07 -0.46 -10.58
C ALA A 45 4.31 -0.40 -9.06
N ILE A 46 3.23 -0.20 -8.28
CA ILE A 46 3.30 -0.18 -6.81
C ILE A 46 3.73 -1.56 -6.28
N HIS A 47 3.17 -2.65 -6.81
CA HIS A 47 3.55 -4.01 -6.43
C HIS A 47 4.99 -4.35 -6.82
N ALA A 48 5.43 -3.95 -8.02
CA ALA A 48 6.80 -4.17 -8.47
C ALA A 48 7.82 -3.52 -7.51
N GLU A 49 7.55 -2.30 -7.04
CA GLU A 49 8.41 -1.63 -6.06
C GLU A 49 8.41 -2.36 -4.71
N ALA A 50 7.26 -2.84 -4.24
CA ALA A 50 7.16 -3.60 -3.00
C ALA A 50 7.95 -4.92 -3.06
N VAL A 51 7.89 -5.63 -4.19
CA VAL A 51 8.69 -6.84 -4.44
C VAL A 51 10.18 -6.48 -4.47
N ARG A 52 10.57 -5.44 -5.22
CA ARG A 52 11.97 -4.99 -5.31
C ARG A 52 12.58 -4.70 -3.94
N ARG A 53 11.81 -4.07 -3.04
CA ARG A 53 12.24 -3.80 -1.65
C ARG A 53 12.35 -5.05 -0.81
N ARG A 54 11.42 -6.00 -0.99
CA ARG A 54 11.44 -7.28 -0.31
C ARG A 54 12.67 -8.11 -0.70
N ASP A 55 13.01 -8.13 -1.98
CA ASP A 55 14.21 -8.83 -2.49
C ASP A 55 15.52 -8.12 -2.10
N SER A 56 15.50 -6.78 -2.02
CA SER A 56 16.67 -5.99 -1.62
C SER A 56 16.92 -5.97 -0.11
N ARG A 57 15.93 -6.32 0.72
CA ARG A 57 16.13 -6.47 2.17
C ARG A 57 16.81 -7.81 2.44
N PRO A 58 18.05 -7.85 2.96
CA PRO A 58 18.54 -9.07 3.57
C PRO A 58 17.56 -9.44 4.67
N ALA A 59 17.07 -10.69 4.67
CA ALA A 59 16.03 -11.18 5.55
C ALA A 59 16.37 -10.91 7.04
N LYS A 60 16.01 -9.74 7.55
CA LYS A 60 16.05 -9.44 8.97
C LYS A 60 14.87 -10.19 9.59
N ARG A 61 15.16 -11.40 10.08
CA ARG A 61 14.33 -12.13 11.04
C ARG A 61 13.99 -11.18 12.20
N GLY A 62 12.71 -11.08 12.54
CA GLY A 62 12.19 -10.30 13.67
C GLY A 62 11.74 -8.89 13.23
N THR A 63 10.51 -8.45 13.48
CA THR A 63 9.78 -8.59 14.73
C THR A 63 8.28 -8.55 14.43
N GLN A 64 7.57 -9.58 14.88
CA GLN A 64 6.12 -9.62 15.03
C GLN A 64 5.71 -8.50 16.01
N GLY A 65 5.47 -7.30 15.49
CA GLY A 65 5.14 -6.11 16.28
C GLY A 65 3.65 -5.82 16.24
N ARG A 66 2.90 -6.40 17.18
CA ARG A 66 1.62 -5.94 17.74
C ARG A 66 0.49 -5.65 16.75
N ARG A 67 -0.35 -6.68 16.58
CA ARG A 67 -1.80 -6.52 16.40
C ARG A 67 -2.33 -5.61 17.51
N LYS A 68 -2.65 -4.35 17.21
CA LYS A 68 -3.48 -3.55 18.10
C LYS A 68 -4.93 -3.89 17.78
N ALA A 69 -5.44 -4.86 18.54
CA ALA A 69 -6.86 -5.19 18.58
C ALA A 69 -7.66 -3.92 18.94
N THR A 70 -8.51 -3.47 18.03
CA THR A 70 -9.65 -2.65 18.40
C THR A 70 -10.74 -3.59 18.85
N VAL A 71 -10.84 -3.76 20.16
CA VAL A 71 -12.08 -4.12 20.86
C VAL A 71 -13.14 -3.12 20.42
N SER A 72 -14.01 -3.51 19.50
CA SER A 72 -15.30 -2.84 19.31
C SER A 72 -16.17 -3.23 20.49
N ALA A 73 -16.45 -2.23 21.32
CA ALA A 73 -17.33 -2.31 22.45
C ALA A 73 -18.74 -2.79 22.04
N GLN A 74 -19.31 -3.59 22.93
CA GLN A 74 -20.67 -4.09 22.93
C GLN A 74 -21.53 -3.20 23.86
N GLY A 75 -22.80 -2.99 23.48
CA GLY A 75 -23.89 -2.53 24.36
C GLY A 75 -24.21 -1.03 24.25
N VAL A 76 -25.47 -0.57 24.27
CA VAL A 76 -26.80 -1.19 24.42
C VAL A 76 -27.79 -0.25 23.74
#